data_AF-A0A3N5P9K4-F1
#
_entry.id   AF-A0A3N5P9K4-F1
#
_cell.length_a   1.000
_cell.length_b   1.000
_cell.length_c   1.000
_cell.angle_alpha   90.00
_cell.angle_beta   90.00
_cell.angle_gamma   90.00
#
_symmetry.space_group_name_H-M   'P 1'
#
loop_
_entity.id
_entity.type
_entity.pdbx_description
1 polymer ?
#
loop_
_entity_poly.entity_id
_entity_poly.type
_entity_poly.pdbx_seq_one_letter_code
_entity_poly.pdbx_strand_id
1 'polypeptide(L)'
;MSLKNYRLFSKIYGVYRKSISNQIMFPLTVLILISIAGLSYLLKEKFENDLIESANYKVAAEIKDVDNQLETINSLLLEQVKTSVKVLQDRTTNLGAPKIEGAFQIKDKTVPGLYFGSELINENYSIVDKVKKLAGGTATLFVKSGVDFVRVSTNV
;
A
#
# COMPACT_ATOMS: atom_id res chain seq x y z
N MET A 1 -3.20 -70.01 -4.56
CA MET A 1 -2.37 -69.18 -3.67
C MET A 1 -1.23 -68.58 -4.49
N SER A 2 -1.18 -67.24 -4.50
CA SER A 2 -0.21 -66.29 -5.05
C SER A 2 1.03 -66.78 -5.83
N LEU A 3 1.11 -66.42 -7.12
CA LEU A 3 2.38 -66.35 -7.89
C LEU A 3 2.40 -65.17 -8.91
N LYS A 4 1.56 -64.15 -8.71
CA LYS A 4 1.44 -63.00 -9.64
C LYS A 4 2.63 -62.02 -9.59
N ASN A 5 3.56 -62.19 -8.65
CA ASN A 5 4.77 -61.38 -8.49
C ASN A 5 5.96 -61.82 -9.36
N TYR A 6 5.81 -62.83 -10.21
CA TYR A 6 6.88 -63.31 -11.09
C TYR A 6 7.13 -62.43 -12.34
N ARG A 7 6.36 -61.35 -12.52
CA ARG A 7 6.36 -60.50 -13.74
C ARG A 7 6.95 -59.09 -13.58
N LEU A 8 7.23 -58.60 -12.37
CA LEU A 8 7.83 -57.27 -12.19
C LEU A 8 9.32 -57.29 -11.80
N PHE A 9 9.79 -58.29 -11.05
CA PHE A 9 11.21 -58.37 -10.64
C PHE A 9 12.09 -59.19 -11.58
N SER A 10 11.54 -60.15 -12.34
CA SER A 10 12.30 -60.92 -13.33
C SER A 10 12.73 -60.10 -14.55
N LYS A 11 12.01 -59.00 -14.85
CA LYS A 11 12.37 -58.05 -15.91
C LYS A 11 13.47 -57.06 -15.52
N ILE A 12 13.74 -56.89 -14.22
CA ILE A 12 14.81 -56.01 -13.72
C ILE A 12 16.11 -56.80 -13.52
N TYR A 13 16.05 -58.10 -13.20
CA TYR A 13 17.24 -58.95 -13.00
C TYR A 13 17.62 -59.86 -14.17
N GLY A 14 16.76 -60.05 -15.17
CA GLY A 14 17.07 -60.79 -16.41
C GLY A 14 17.97 -60.02 -17.41
N VAL A 15 18.38 -58.80 -17.09
CA VAL A 15 19.15 -57.87 -17.96
C VAL A 15 20.67 -58.03 -17.78
N TYR A 16 21.12 -58.95 -16.93
CA TYR A 16 22.54 -59.21 -16.61
C TYR A 16 23.10 -60.53 -17.16
N ARG A 17 22.63 -60.97 -18.34
CA ARG A 17 23.14 -62.17 -19.01
C ARG A 17 24.48 -61.85 -19.71
N LYS A 18 25.57 -62.20 -19.04
CA LYS A 18 26.99 -62.29 -19.47
C LYS A 18 27.20 -62.26 -21.00
N SER A 19 27.40 -61.06 -21.53
CA SER A 19 28.05 -60.78 -22.81
C SER A 19 28.86 -59.50 -22.62
N ILE A 20 29.93 -59.32 -23.38
CA ILE A 20 30.97 -58.27 -23.29
C ILE A 20 30.41 -56.86 -23.00
N SER A 21 29.15 -56.61 -23.40
CA SER A 21 28.35 -55.43 -23.06
C SER A 21 28.33 -55.05 -21.58
N ASN A 22 28.05 -55.96 -20.62
CA ASN A 22 27.83 -55.56 -19.21
C ASN A 22 29.12 -55.22 -18.43
N GLN A 23 30.27 -55.71 -18.87
CA GLN A 23 31.56 -55.35 -18.26
C GLN A 23 31.96 -53.90 -18.59
N ILE A 24 31.48 -53.37 -19.72
CA ILE A 24 31.71 -51.99 -20.17
C ILE A 24 30.54 -51.08 -19.76
N MET A 25 29.30 -51.59 -19.76
CA MET A 25 28.12 -50.80 -19.43
C MET A 25 28.08 -50.40 -17.94
N PHE A 26 28.41 -51.31 -17.02
CA PHE A 26 28.38 -51.00 -15.59
C PHE A 26 29.32 -49.85 -15.19
N PRO A 27 30.64 -49.87 -15.51
CA PRO A 27 31.52 -48.75 -15.17
C PRO A 27 31.10 -47.46 -15.86
N LEU A 28 30.60 -47.53 -17.10
CA LEU A 28 30.11 -46.34 -17.82
C LEU A 28 28.90 -45.70 -17.14
N THR A 29 27.94 -46.49 -16.66
CA THR A 29 26.77 -45.96 -15.92
C THR A 29 27.16 -45.35 -14.58
N VAL A 30 28.12 -45.96 -13.87
CA VAL A 30 28.65 -45.42 -12.62
C VAL A 30 29.35 -44.08 -12.87
N LEU A 31 30.11 -43.97 -13.96
CA LEU A 31 30.80 -42.74 -14.35
C LEU A 31 29.81 -41.60 -14.66
N ILE A 32 28.72 -41.89 -15.38
CA ILE A 32 27.65 -40.92 -15.67
C ILE A 32 26.94 -40.48 -14.37
N LEU A 33 26.67 -41.39 -13.44
CA LEU A 33 26.05 -41.04 -12.16
C LEU A 33 26.97 -40.16 -11.31
N ILE A 34 28.27 -40.44 -11.29
CA ILE A 34 29.26 -39.62 -10.60
C ILE A 34 29.38 -38.24 -11.23
N SER A 35 29.35 -38.14 -12.57
CA SER A 35 29.42 -36.85 -13.25
C SER A 35 28.18 -35.99 -12.98
N ILE A 36 26.97 -36.59 -12.95
CA ILE A 36 25.72 -35.89 -12.59
C ILE A 36 25.76 -35.42 -11.13
N ALA A 37 26.19 -36.28 -10.20
CA ALA A 37 26.28 -35.92 -8.78
C ALA A 37 27.34 -34.84 -8.53
N GLY A 38 28.49 -34.94 -9.18
CA GLY A 38 29.54 -33.93 -9.12
C GLY A 38 29.10 -32.59 -9.70
N LEU A 39 28.43 -32.60 -10.85
CA LEU A 39 27.87 -31.39 -11.45
C LEU A 39 26.79 -30.78 -10.54
N SER A 40 25.94 -31.61 -9.94
CA SER A 40 24.91 -31.16 -8.98
C SER A 40 25.53 -30.52 -7.73
N TYR A 41 26.64 -31.07 -7.22
CA TYR A 41 27.38 -30.52 -6.11
C TYR A 41 28.04 -29.17 -6.47
N LEU A 42 28.67 -29.07 -7.64
CA LEU A 42 29.27 -27.83 -8.14
C LEU A 42 28.24 -26.74 -8.47
N LEU A 43 27.03 -27.13 -8.86
CA LEU A 43 25.94 -26.20 -9.14
C LEU A 43 25.31 -25.65 -7.86
N LYS A 44 25.33 -26.37 -6.73
CA LYS A 44 24.70 -25.95 -5.47
C LYS A 44 25.21 -24.59 -4.98
N GLU A 45 26.52 -24.36 -5.07
CA GLU A 45 27.17 -23.12 -4.64
C GLU A 45 26.82 -21.91 -5.53
N LYS A 46 26.53 -22.14 -6.82
CA LYS A 46 26.14 -21.11 -7.79
C LYS A 46 24.63 -20.84 -7.79
N PHE A 47 23.82 -21.84 -7.45
CA PHE A 47 22.36 -21.74 -7.52
C PHE A 47 21.74 -21.06 -6.28
N GLU A 48 22.34 -21.21 -5.09
CA GLU A 48 21.80 -20.59 -3.86
C GLU A 48 21.99 -19.07 -3.83
N ASN A 49 23.08 -18.53 -4.37
CA ASN A 49 23.34 -17.08 -4.40
C ASN A 49 22.46 -16.36 -5.44
N ASP A 50 22.33 -16.92 -6.65
CA ASP A 50 21.59 -16.27 -7.74
C ASP A 50 20.06 -16.30 -7.55
N LEU A 51 19.52 -17.31 -6.85
CA LEU A 51 18.08 -17.46 -6.62
C LEU A 51 17.53 -16.50 -5.55
N ILE A 52 18.31 -16.23 -4.50
CA ILE A 52 17.87 -15.37 -3.39
C ILE A 52 18.09 -13.89 -3.75
N GLU A 53 19.15 -13.57 -4.49
CA GLU A 53 19.43 -12.20 -4.95
C GLU A 53 18.42 -11.72 -6.00
N SER A 54 18.03 -12.59 -6.95
CA SER A 54 17.00 -12.27 -7.95
C SER A 54 15.59 -12.09 -7.37
N ALA A 55 15.28 -12.76 -6.25
CA ALA A 55 14.03 -12.60 -5.51
C ALA A 55 14.01 -11.30 -4.68
N ASN A 56 15.11 -11.00 -3.96
CA ASN A 56 15.24 -9.78 -3.17
C ASN A 56 15.41 -8.51 -4.02
N TYR A 57 16.03 -8.61 -5.21
CA TYR A 57 16.20 -7.50 -6.14
C TYR A 57 14.86 -6.97 -6.67
N LYS A 58 13.89 -7.86 -6.94
CA LYS A 58 12.54 -7.46 -7.37
C LYS A 58 11.73 -6.85 -6.23
N VAL A 59 11.84 -7.38 -5.02
CA VAL A 59 11.13 -6.87 -3.82
C VAL A 59 11.68 -5.51 -3.37
N ALA A 60 13.00 -5.31 -3.35
CA ALA A 60 13.60 -4.04 -2.93
C ALA A 60 13.34 -2.90 -3.92
N ALA A 61 13.31 -3.19 -5.22
CA ALA A 61 12.95 -2.22 -6.24
C ALA A 61 11.45 -1.86 -6.17
N GLU A 62 10.58 -2.83 -5.88
CA GLU A 62 9.14 -2.62 -5.75
C GLU A 62 8.77 -1.85 -4.47
N ILE A 63 9.45 -2.09 -3.34
CA ILE A 63 9.25 -1.32 -2.10
C ILE A 63 9.65 0.16 -2.28
N LYS A 64 10.74 0.43 -3.00
CA LYS A 64 11.16 1.80 -3.31
C LYS A 64 10.16 2.53 -4.22
N ASP A 65 9.56 1.81 -5.16
CA ASP A 65 8.53 2.39 -6.02
C ASP A 65 7.25 2.71 -5.23
N VAL A 66 6.84 1.81 -4.33
CA VAL A 66 5.71 2.06 -3.41
C VAL A 66 5.97 3.28 -2.53
N ASP A 67 7.18 3.45 -2.00
CA ASP A 67 7.53 4.62 -1.17
C ASP A 67 7.41 5.94 -1.96
N ASN A 68 7.98 6.00 -3.16
CA ASN A 68 7.86 7.17 -4.05
C ASN A 68 6.39 7.46 -4.42
N GLN A 69 5.59 6.42 -4.64
CA GLN A 69 4.16 6.55 -4.91
C GLN A 69 3.41 7.11 -3.70
N LEU A 70 3.70 6.61 -2.49
CA LEU A 70 3.11 7.11 -1.25
C LEU A 70 3.51 8.57 -0.98
N GLU A 71 4.76 8.95 -1.23
CA GLU A 71 5.21 10.35 -1.15
C GLU A 71 4.47 11.23 -2.15
N THR A 72 4.30 10.75 -3.39
CA THR A 72 3.54 11.47 -4.43
C THR A 72 2.08 11.63 -4.03
N ILE A 73 1.42 10.56 -3.57
CA ILE A 73 0.04 10.62 -3.07
C ILE A 73 -0.07 11.59 -1.90
N ASN A 74 0.84 11.50 -0.94
CA ASN A 74 0.84 12.40 0.22
C ASN A 74 1.02 13.87 -0.20
N SER A 75 1.93 14.16 -1.12
CA SER A 75 2.14 15.52 -1.60
C SER A 75 0.93 16.07 -2.36
N LEU A 76 0.28 15.24 -3.20
CA LEU A 76 -0.96 15.59 -3.90
C LEU A 76 -2.12 15.86 -2.92
N LEU A 77 -2.29 14.99 -1.91
CA LEU A 77 -3.31 15.18 -0.87
C LEU A 77 -3.06 16.46 -0.05
N LEU A 78 -1.80 16.72 0.31
CA LEU A 78 -1.42 17.95 1.02
C LEU A 78 -1.67 19.19 0.16
N GLU A 79 -1.38 19.14 -1.13
CA GLU A 79 -1.66 20.24 -2.07
C GLU A 79 -3.18 20.48 -2.21
N GLN A 80 -3.98 19.42 -2.26
CA GLN A 80 -5.43 19.51 -2.27
C GLN A 80 -5.98 20.16 -0.98
N VAL A 81 -5.47 19.77 0.19
CA VAL A 81 -5.83 20.39 1.47
C VAL A 81 -5.46 21.88 1.49
N LYS A 82 -4.23 22.22 1.07
CA LYS A 82 -3.77 23.62 0.98
C LYS A 82 -4.68 24.44 0.07
N THR A 83 -5.08 23.88 -1.06
CA THR A 83 -6.01 24.51 -2.00
C THR A 83 -7.38 24.73 -1.36
N SER A 84 -7.90 23.73 -0.61
CA SER A 84 -9.17 23.84 0.11
C SER A 84 -9.15 24.95 1.16
N VAL A 85 -8.05 25.08 1.91
CA VAL A 85 -7.87 26.16 2.89
C VAL A 85 -7.80 27.53 2.21
N LYS A 86 -7.08 27.64 1.08
CA LYS A 86 -7.03 28.90 0.30
C LYS A 86 -8.41 29.31 -0.19
N VAL A 87 -9.18 28.37 -0.75
CA VAL A 87 -10.56 28.64 -1.19
C VAL A 87 -11.41 29.11 -0.02
N LEU A 88 -11.32 28.48 1.15
CA LEU A 88 -12.03 28.92 2.35
C LEU A 88 -11.64 30.36 2.73
N GLN A 89 -10.34 30.65 2.80
CA GLN A 89 -9.81 31.97 3.15
C GLN A 89 -10.26 33.05 2.16
N ASP A 90 -10.19 32.78 0.86
CA ASP A 90 -10.63 33.71 -0.18
C ASP A 90 -12.12 33.99 -0.04
N ARG A 91 -12.94 32.96 0.16
CA ARG A 91 -14.39 33.11 0.31
C ARG A 91 -14.76 33.90 1.56
N THR A 92 -14.09 33.65 2.68
CA THR A 92 -14.32 34.43 3.90
C THR A 92 -13.83 35.87 3.77
N THR A 93 -12.68 36.09 3.14
CA THR A 93 -12.11 37.45 2.96
C THR A 93 -12.98 38.30 2.04
N ASN A 94 -13.59 37.69 1.02
CA ASN A 94 -14.55 38.37 0.14
C ASN A 94 -15.79 38.91 0.87
N LEU A 95 -16.17 38.29 2.01
CA LEU A 95 -17.26 38.80 2.85
C LEU A 95 -16.82 39.98 3.71
N GLY A 96 -15.54 40.04 4.08
CA GLY A 96 -14.92 41.12 4.84
C GLY A 96 -14.04 40.61 5.97
N ALA A 97 -13.54 41.55 6.78
CA ALA A 97 -12.69 41.21 7.91
C ALA A 97 -13.46 40.34 8.95
N PRO A 98 -12.78 39.34 9.56
CA PRO A 98 -13.39 38.56 10.62
C PRO A 98 -13.63 39.40 11.86
N LYS A 99 -14.79 39.20 12.50
CA LYS A 99 -15.14 39.84 13.76
C LYS A 99 -15.86 38.84 14.66
N ILE A 100 -15.58 38.91 15.96
CA ILE A 100 -16.31 38.16 16.99
C ILE A 100 -17.11 39.17 17.80
N GLU A 101 -18.44 39.04 17.79
CA GLU A 101 -19.30 39.94 18.55
C GLU A 101 -20.63 39.31 18.97
N GLY A 102 -21.25 39.92 19.98
CA GLY A 102 -22.54 39.48 20.50
C GLY A 102 -22.50 38.11 21.16
N ALA A 103 -23.69 37.61 21.46
CA ALA A 103 -23.92 36.29 22.04
C ALA A 103 -25.07 35.64 21.28
N PHE A 104 -24.82 34.46 20.70
CA PHE A 104 -25.75 33.71 19.87
C PHE A 104 -25.95 32.32 20.44
N GLN A 105 -27.21 31.87 20.47
CA GLN A 105 -27.56 30.52 20.89
C GLN A 105 -27.28 29.56 19.72
N ILE A 106 -26.38 28.61 19.93
CA ILE A 106 -26.19 27.44 19.06
C ILE A 106 -26.56 26.21 19.85
N LYS A 107 -27.69 25.58 19.49
CA LYS A 107 -28.29 24.47 20.25
C LYS A 107 -28.40 24.85 21.75
N ASP A 108 -27.73 24.10 22.62
CA ASP A 108 -27.78 24.27 24.07
C ASP A 108 -26.67 25.19 24.63
N LYS A 109 -25.92 25.87 23.76
CA LYS A 109 -24.78 26.72 24.14
C LYS A 109 -24.95 28.15 23.64
N THR A 110 -24.67 29.12 24.50
CA THR A 110 -24.50 30.52 24.09
C THR A 110 -23.03 30.74 23.74
N VAL A 111 -22.75 31.10 22.49
CA VAL A 111 -21.40 31.34 21.97
C VAL A 111 -21.32 32.69 21.26
N PRO A 112 -20.14 33.30 21.15
CA PRO A 112 -19.98 34.53 20.38
C PRO A 112 -20.38 34.35 18.90
N GLY A 113 -20.90 35.42 18.28
CA GLY A 113 -21.16 35.44 16.85
C GLY A 113 -19.86 35.59 16.07
N LEU A 114 -19.58 34.67 15.16
CA LEU A 114 -18.52 34.80 14.16
C LEU A 114 -19.09 35.51 12.94
N TYR A 115 -18.48 36.62 12.56
CA TYR A 115 -18.82 37.40 11.38
C TYR A 115 -17.65 37.48 10.42
N PHE A 116 -17.96 37.52 9.12
CA PHE A 116 -17.06 38.07 8.11
C PHE A 116 -17.75 39.26 7.45
N GLY A 117 -17.20 40.46 7.63
CA GLY A 117 -17.90 41.70 7.28
C GLY A 117 -19.20 41.84 8.07
N SER A 118 -20.34 41.87 7.39
CA SER A 118 -21.67 41.93 8.00
C SER A 118 -22.39 40.58 8.08
N GLU A 119 -21.80 39.50 7.56
CA GLU A 119 -22.46 38.20 7.49
C GLU A 119 -22.17 37.36 8.73
N LEU A 120 -23.22 36.95 9.44
CA LEU A 120 -23.14 36.00 10.55
C LEU A 120 -22.94 34.58 10.02
N ILE A 121 -21.96 33.88 10.56
CA ILE A 121 -21.55 32.54 10.13
C ILE A 121 -22.14 31.43 10.99
N ASN A 122 -22.52 31.75 12.23
CA ASN A 122 -23.14 30.78 13.14
C ASN A 122 -24.40 30.19 12.48
N GLU A 123 -24.46 28.85 12.36
CA GLU A 123 -25.53 28.10 11.69
C GLU A 123 -25.74 28.47 10.21
N ASN A 124 -24.82 29.22 9.60
CA ASN A 124 -24.82 29.54 8.17
C ASN A 124 -23.78 28.67 7.43
N TYR A 125 -24.26 27.84 6.52
CA TYR A 125 -23.46 26.82 5.83
C TYR A 125 -23.01 27.24 4.41
N SER A 126 -23.42 28.42 3.94
CA SER A 126 -23.18 28.89 2.56
C SER A 126 -21.69 28.86 2.15
N ILE A 127 -20.80 29.26 3.05
CA ILE A 127 -19.35 29.28 2.78
C ILE A 127 -18.75 27.88 2.79
N VAL A 128 -19.04 27.08 3.81
CA VAL A 128 -18.49 25.71 3.93
C VAL A 128 -18.98 24.80 2.80
N ASP A 129 -20.23 24.97 2.35
CA ASP A 129 -20.78 24.27 1.19
C ASP A 129 -20.11 24.68 -0.12
N LYS A 130 -19.78 25.97 -0.29
CA LYS A 130 -19.01 26.44 -1.46
C LYS A 130 -17.62 25.83 -1.48
N VAL A 131 -16.97 25.68 -0.32
CA VAL A 131 -15.68 24.99 -0.23
C VAL A 131 -15.82 23.53 -0.64
N LYS A 132 -16.83 22.80 -0.13
CA LYS A 132 -17.12 21.42 -0.56
C LYS A 132 -17.26 21.31 -2.08
N LYS A 133 -18.00 22.24 -2.70
CA LYS A 133 -18.23 22.25 -4.16
C LYS A 133 -16.97 22.54 -4.98
N LEU A 134 -16.08 23.41 -4.48
CA LEU A 134 -14.93 23.90 -5.26
C LEU A 134 -13.65 23.11 -5.02
N ALA A 135 -13.40 22.67 -3.79
CA ALA A 135 -12.15 22.02 -3.41
C ALA A 135 -12.33 20.54 -3.02
N GLY A 136 -13.58 20.09 -2.88
CA GLY A 136 -13.89 18.79 -2.31
C GLY A 136 -13.71 18.77 -0.79
N GLY A 137 -14.32 17.78 -0.12
CA GLY A 137 -14.13 17.56 1.32
C GLY A 137 -15.08 18.36 2.24
N THR A 138 -14.71 18.42 3.52
CA THR A 138 -15.50 19.02 4.59
C THR A 138 -14.76 20.20 5.20
N ALA A 139 -15.42 21.35 5.28
CA ALA A 139 -14.95 22.54 5.96
C ALA A 139 -15.74 22.74 7.26
N THR A 140 -15.03 23.19 8.30
CA THR A 140 -15.64 23.51 9.59
C THR A 140 -15.06 24.81 10.11
N LEU A 141 -15.94 25.73 10.50
CA LEU A 141 -15.59 27.00 11.14
C LEU A 141 -15.88 26.93 12.64
N PHE A 142 -14.95 27.47 13.42
CA PHE A 142 -15.00 27.51 14.87
C PHE A 142 -14.88 28.95 15.35
N VAL A 143 -15.59 29.27 16.44
CA VAL A 143 -15.44 30.53 17.15
C VAL A 143 -14.82 30.26 18.52
N LYS A 144 -13.95 31.16 18.97
CA LYS A 144 -13.42 31.12 20.34
C LYS A 144 -14.52 31.59 21.31
N SER A 145 -14.82 30.78 22.32
CA SER A 145 -15.78 31.07 23.38
C SER A 145 -15.09 30.85 24.73
N GLY A 146 -14.56 31.92 25.32
CA GLY A 146 -13.72 31.83 26.52
C GLY A 146 -12.40 31.11 26.23
N VAL A 147 -12.23 29.91 26.79
CA VAL A 147 -11.06 29.05 26.57
C VAL A 147 -11.28 27.99 25.48
N ASP A 148 -12.53 27.77 25.08
CA ASP A 148 -12.92 26.72 24.14
C ASP A 148 -13.06 27.25 22.70
N PHE A 149 -12.99 26.33 21.73
CA PHE A 149 -13.39 26.57 20.36
C PHE A 149 -14.66 25.78 20.05
N VAL A 150 -15.75 26.50 19.76
CA VAL A 150 -17.04 25.89 19.47
C VAL A 150 -17.27 25.91 17.97
N ARG A 151 -17.68 24.76 17.43
CA ARG A 151 -18.07 24.63 16.02
C ARG A 151 -19.32 25.46 15.75
N VAL A 152 -19.25 26.37 14.78
CA VAL A 152 -20.35 27.27 14.43
C VAL A 152 -20.93 27.01 13.03
N SER A 153 -20.17 26.39 12.13
CA SER A 153 -20.64 26.02 10.79
C SER A 153 -19.82 24.83 10.25
N THR A 154 -20.49 23.86 9.63
CA THR A 154 -19.86 22.65 9.07
C THR A 154 -20.73 22.08 7.95
N ASN A 155 -20.13 21.62 6.86
CA ASN A 155 -20.84 20.86 5.84
C ASN A 155 -20.63 19.36 6.05
N VAL A 156 -21.61 18.52 5.72
CA VAL A 156 -21.50 17.04 5.72
C VAL A 156 -21.88 16.49 4.35
#